data_AF-A0AAP5M989-F1
#
_entry.id   AF-A0AAP5M989-F1
#
_cell.length_a   1.000
_cell.length_b   1.000
_cell.length_c   1.000
_cell.angle_alpha   90.00
_cell.angle_beta   90.00
_cell.angle_gamma   90.00
#
_symmetry.space_group_name_H-M   'P 1'
#
loop_
_entity.id
_entity.type
_entity.pdbx_description
1 polymer ?
#
loop_
_entity_poly.entity_id
_entity_poly.type
_entity_poly.pdbx_seq_one_letter_code
_entity_poly.pdbx_strand_id
1 'polypeptide(L)'
;MNPKHTSQKCNVCGHVDAESRDKEKFICVSCNHMAQADINAAKNIKELAMLSIASMVLGDSQELEPRGLLRPKQRKETSVRRQGKRTEPGNLSNKDIERLVS
;
A
#
# COMPACT_ATOMS: atom_id res chain seq x y z
N MET A 1 11.51 -1.26 -3.45
CA MET A 1 10.28 -0.51 -3.16
C MET A 1 9.16 -1.49 -2.82
N ASN A 2 8.56 -1.41 -1.63
CA ASN A 2 7.37 -2.20 -1.29
C ASN A 2 6.15 -1.27 -1.30
N PRO A 3 5.29 -1.29 -2.34
CA PRO A 3 4.19 -0.33 -2.51
C PRO A 3 3.00 -0.60 -1.57
N LYS A 4 3.08 -1.63 -0.72
CA LYS A 4 2.03 -1.96 0.25
C LYS A 4 1.76 -0.76 1.16
N HIS A 5 0.48 -0.48 1.40
CA HIS A 5 -0.04 0.58 2.28
C HIS A 5 0.11 2.04 1.78
N THR A 6 0.57 2.27 0.54
CA THR A 6 0.53 3.62 -0.07
C THR A 6 -0.90 4.15 -0.21
N SER A 7 -1.88 3.25 -0.29
CA SER A 7 -3.31 3.58 -0.31
C SER A 7 -3.88 3.99 1.05
N GLN A 8 -3.13 3.82 2.15
CA GLN A 8 -3.54 4.11 3.53
C GLN A 8 -2.82 5.32 4.14
N LYS A 9 -1.73 5.79 3.51
CA LYS A 9 -1.01 7.02 3.91
C LYS A 9 -1.77 8.26 3.44
N CYS A 10 -1.92 9.26 4.30
CA CYS A 10 -2.39 10.58 3.91
C CYS A 10 -1.28 11.38 3.21
N ASN A 11 -1.54 11.87 2.00
CA ASN A 11 -0.57 12.72 1.27
C ASN A 11 -0.33 14.10 1.93
N VAL A 12 -1.21 14.52 2.85
CA VAL A 12 -1.14 15.86 3.48
C VAL A 12 -0.37 15.81 4.79
N CYS A 13 -0.71 14.89 5.69
CA CYS A 13 -0.11 14.82 7.03
C CYS A 13 0.84 13.64 7.24
N GLY A 14 0.89 12.68 6.31
CA GLY A 14 1.72 11.48 6.41
C GLY A 14 1.16 10.36 7.30
N HIS A 15 0.06 10.59 8.01
CA HIS A 15 -0.56 9.57 8.87
C HIS A 15 -1.00 8.34 8.06
N VAL A 16 -0.77 7.15 8.59
CA VAL A 16 -1.11 5.87 7.95
C VAL A 16 -2.14 5.15 8.82
N ASP A 17 -3.35 4.97 8.28
CA ASP A 17 -4.40 4.21 8.96
C ASP A 17 -5.24 3.41 7.95
N ALA A 18 -5.64 2.20 8.32
CA ALA A 18 -6.49 1.35 7.50
C ALA A 18 -7.91 1.91 7.34
N GLU A 19 -8.41 2.61 8.36
CA GLU A 19 -9.72 3.28 8.34
C GLU A 19 -9.73 4.50 7.41
N SER A 20 -8.55 4.99 7.01
CA SER A 20 -8.47 6.16 6.12
C SER A 20 -8.90 5.87 4.68
N ARG A 21 -9.05 4.60 4.26
CA ARG A 21 -9.51 4.21 2.91
C ARG A 21 -10.76 3.34 2.97
N ASP A 22 -11.82 3.80 2.31
CA ASP A 22 -13.03 3.02 2.02
C ASP A 22 -13.25 2.96 0.50
N LYS A 23 -12.86 1.83 -0.09
CA LYS A 23 -12.94 1.56 -1.54
C LYS A 23 -12.29 2.68 -2.38
N GLU A 24 -13.09 3.53 -2.99
CA GLU A 24 -12.71 4.65 -3.87
C GLU A 24 -12.52 5.97 -3.10
N LYS A 25 -12.95 6.04 -1.85
CA LYS A 25 -12.89 7.23 -1.00
C LYS A 25 -11.72 7.13 -0.03
N PHE A 26 -11.11 8.28 0.24
CA PHE A 26 -10.09 8.44 1.27
C PHE A 26 -10.47 9.60 2.18
N ILE A 27 -10.47 9.35 3.49
CA ILE A 27 -10.69 10.35 4.53
C ILE A 27 -9.65 10.11 5.63
N CYS A 28 -8.72 11.04 5.82
CA CYS A 28 -7.72 10.88 6.86
C CYS A 28 -8.35 11.04 8.25
N VAL A 29 -8.16 10.04 9.12
CA VAL A 29 -8.63 10.07 10.51
C VAL A 29 -7.88 11.09 11.40
N SER A 30 -6.71 11.55 10.96
CA SER A 30 -5.87 12.49 11.72
C SER A 30 -6.07 13.96 11.34
N CYS A 31 -6.28 14.26 10.05
CA CYS A 31 -6.38 15.64 9.56
C CYS A 31 -7.65 15.94 8.76
N ASN A 32 -8.56 14.98 8.66
CA ASN A 32 -9.83 15.08 7.93
C ASN A 32 -9.68 15.40 6.42
N HIS A 33 -8.48 15.23 5.86
CA HIS A 33 -8.29 15.39 4.42
C HIS A 33 -9.11 14.37 3.63
N MET A 34 -9.93 14.86 2.69
CA MET A 34 -10.79 14.05 1.83
C MET A 34 -10.29 14.09 0.39
N ALA A 35 -10.23 12.92 -0.24
CA ALA A 35 -9.85 12.78 -1.65
C ALA A 35 -10.39 11.45 -2.23
N GLN A 36 -10.28 11.30 -3.55
CA GLN A 36 -10.38 9.97 -4.16
C GLN A 36 -9.15 9.14 -3.78
N ALA A 37 -9.36 7.88 -3.42
CA ALA A 37 -8.33 7.04 -2.85
C ALA A 37 -7.15 6.80 -3.81
N ASP A 38 -7.40 6.76 -5.11
CA ASP A 38 -6.35 6.56 -6.13
C ASP A 38 -5.57 7.85 -6.41
N ILE A 39 -6.22 9.02 -6.34
CA ILE A 39 -5.54 10.32 -6.39
C ILE A 39 -4.59 10.47 -5.19
N ASN A 40 -5.06 10.11 -3.99
CA ASN A 40 -4.21 10.13 -2.80
C ASN A 40 -3.03 9.16 -2.92
N ALA A 41 -3.27 7.93 -3.39
CA ALA A 41 -2.20 6.95 -3.61
C ALA A 41 -1.18 7.42 -4.67
N ALA A 42 -1.65 8.00 -5.78
CA ALA A 42 -0.77 8.53 -6.83
C ALA A 42 0.16 9.64 -6.30
N LYS A 43 -0.35 10.54 -5.44
CA LYS A 43 0.45 11.57 -4.77
C LYS A 43 1.53 10.95 -3.87
N ASN A 44 1.18 9.94 -3.09
CA ASN A 44 2.15 9.21 -2.25
C ASN A 44 3.24 8.54 -3.09
N ILE A 45 2.88 7.91 -4.21
CA ILE A 45 3.84 7.26 -5.12
C ILE A 45 4.78 8.31 -5.75
N LYS A 46 4.23 9.45 -6.20
CA LYS A 46 5.03 10.56 -6.71
C LYS A 46 6.07 11.03 -5.68
N GLU A 47 5.65 11.22 -4.43
CA GLU A 47 6.54 11.64 -3.34
C GLU A 47 7.67 10.63 -3.12
N LEU A 48 7.36 9.33 -3.07
CA LEU A 48 8.36 8.27 -2.94
C LEU A 48 9.37 8.27 -4.10
N ALA A 49 8.89 8.48 -5.34
CA ALA A 49 9.76 8.58 -6.51
C ALA A 49 10.69 9.80 -6.41
N MET A 50 10.16 10.96 -6.01
CA MET A 50 10.96 12.18 -5.82
C MET A 50 12.03 12.01 -4.75
N LEU A 51 11.70 11.38 -3.62
CA LEU A 51 12.67 11.08 -2.56
C LEU A 51 13.78 10.13 -3.06
N SER A 52 13.42 9.12 -3.86
CA SER A 52 14.39 8.21 -4.46
C SER A 52 15.34 8.93 -5.42
N ILE A 53 14.83 9.87 -6.22
CA ILE A 53 15.64 10.67 -7.15
C ILE A 53 16.53 11.64 -6.37
N ALA A 54 16.00 12.29 -5.33
CA ALA A 54 16.77 13.22 -4.49
C ALA A 54 17.99 12.54 -3.87
N SER A 55 17.86 11.30 -3.40
CA SER A 55 18.99 10.50 -2.89
C SER A 55 20.09 10.26 -3.93
N MET A 56 19.75 10.17 -5.21
CA MET A 56 20.75 10.02 -6.29
C MET A 56 21.46 11.33 -6.65
N VAL A 57 20.82 12.49 -6.41
CA VAL A 57 21.31 13.79 -6.89
C VAL A 57 21.98 14.61 -5.78
N LEU A 58 21.53 14.51 -4.53
CA LEU A 58 21.92 15.44 -3.47
C LEU A 58 23.00 14.94 -2.50
N GLY A 59 23.35 13.65 -2.52
CA GLY A 59 24.28 13.07 -1.53
C GLY A 59 23.74 13.09 -0.10
N ASP A 60 24.29 12.25 0.78
CA ASP A 60 23.72 11.86 2.09
C ASP A 60 23.70 12.96 3.18
N SER A 61 23.78 14.26 2.83
CA SER A 61 23.94 15.36 3.80
C SER A 61 22.65 16.11 4.16
N GLN A 62 21.46 15.56 3.93
CA GLN A 62 20.21 16.16 4.41
C GLN A 62 19.44 15.20 5.31
N GLU A 63 19.53 15.43 6.63
CA GLU A 63 18.52 14.98 7.60
C GLU A 63 17.16 15.59 7.22
N LEU A 64 16.41 14.88 6.39
CA LEU A 64 14.99 15.14 6.17
C LEU A 64 14.25 14.51 7.34
N GLU A 65 13.96 15.32 8.36
CA GLU A 65 13.13 14.95 9.50
C GLU A 65 11.86 14.21 9.03
N PRO A 66 11.73 12.89 9.29
CA PRO A 66 10.61 12.12 8.80
C PRO A 66 9.37 12.52 9.60
N ARG A 67 8.37 13.09 8.90
CA ARG A 67 7.01 13.21 9.45
C ARG A 67 6.45 11.82 9.72
N GLY A 68 6.67 11.34 10.94
CA GLY A 68 5.84 10.36 11.64
C GLY A 68 5.79 8.94 11.07
N LEU A 69 6.93 8.23 11.01
CA LEU A 69 6.91 6.77 11.04
C LEU A 69 6.87 6.27 12.51
N LEU A 70 5.76 6.50 13.20
CA LEU A 70 5.47 5.74 14.41
C LEU A 70 4.65 4.52 14.01
N ARG A 71 5.30 3.35 13.95
CA ARG A 71 4.63 2.06 14.06
C ARG A 71 4.19 1.88 15.52
N PRO A 72 2.90 1.72 15.83
CA PRO A 72 2.51 1.08 17.09
C PRO A 72 2.98 -0.39 17.06
N LYS A 73 3.80 -0.77 18.04
CA LYS A 73 4.20 -2.16 18.27
C LYS A 73 2.97 -2.94 18.76
N GLN A 74 2.68 -4.04 18.07
CA GLN A 74 1.86 -5.18 18.51
C GLN A 74 0.33 -5.00 18.48
N ARG A 75 -0.27 -5.31 17.32
CA ARG A 75 -1.61 -5.92 17.32
C ARG A 75 -1.43 -7.44 17.28
N LYS A 76 -1.79 -8.13 18.37
CA LYS A 76 -1.91 -9.59 18.36
C LYS A 76 -3.01 -9.95 17.35
N GLU A 77 -2.68 -10.71 16.31
CA GLU A 77 -3.68 -11.28 15.41
C GLU A 77 -4.55 -12.27 16.20
N THR A 78 -5.78 -11.89 16.51
CA THR A 78 -6.80 -12.80 17.10
C THR A 78 -7.74 -13.37 16.04
N SER A 79 -7.42 -13.20 14.75
CA SER A 79 -8.22 -13.76 13.66
C SER A 79 -8.02 -15.27 13.58
N VAL A 80 -8.99 -16.05 14.08
CA VAL A 80 -9.11 -17.47 13.74
C VAL A 80 -9.18 -17.58 12.23
N ARG A 81 -8.12 -18.13 11.61
CA ARG A 81 -8.08 -18.43 10.19
C ARG A 81 -9.15 -19.48 9.91
N ARG A 82 -10.30 -19.09 9.36
CA ARG A 82 -11.27 -20.05 8.82
C ARG A 82 -10.56 -20.84 7.72
N GLN A 83 -10.44 -22.15 7.88
CA GLN A 83 -10.03 -23.07 6.81
C GLN A 83 -11.19 -23.18 5.81
N GLY A 84 -11.39 -22.13 5.02
CA GLY A 84 -12.20 -22.24 3.81
C GLY A 84 -11.35 -22.92 2.73
N LYS A 85 -11.89 -23.96 2.09
CA LYS A 85 -11.35 -24.47 0.83
C LYS A 85 -11.60 -23.42 -0.25
N ARG A 86 -10.74 -22.40 -0.32
CA ARG A 86 -10.64 -21.55 -1.51
C ARG A 86 -9.95 -22.40 -2.57
N THR A 87 -10.72 -23.05 -3.43
CA THR A 87 -10.18 -23.60 -4.67
C THR A 87 -9.97 -22.42 -5.60
N GLU A 88 -8.75 -21.91 -5.65
CA GLU A 88 -8.32 -21.09 -6.78
C GLU A 88 -8.37 -22.04 -7.99
N PRO A 89 -9.15 -21.77 -9.05
CA PRO A 89 -8.96 -22.50 -10.29
C PRO A 89 -7.55 -22.15 -10.78
N GLY A 90 -6.61 -23.07 -10.56
CA GLY A 90 -5.24 -22.91 -11.04
C GLY A 90 -5.25 -22.77 -12.56
N ASN A 91 -4.29 -22.01 -13.09
CA ASN A 91 -4.06 -21.98 -14.53
C ASN A 91 -3.84 -23.40 -15.04
N LEU A 92 -4.48 -23.72 -16.17
CA LEU A 92 -4.33 -24.99 -16.87
C LEU A 92 -2.84 -25.26 -17.12
N SER A 93 -2.39 -26.48 -16.81
CA SER A 93 -1.02 -26.87 -17.15
C SER A 93 -0.88 -27.01 -18.67
N ASN A 94 0.34 -26.92 -19.19
CA ASN A 94 0.57 -27.12 -20.63
C ASN A 94 0.02 -28.46 -21.14
N LYS A 95 0.02 -29.50 -20.29
CA LYS A 95 -0.56 -30.82 -20.62
C LYS A 95 -2.09 -30.79 -20.71
N ASP A 96 -2.74 -29.97 -19.88
CA ASP A 96 -4.19 -29.78 -19.92
C ASP A 96 -4.58 -28.98 -21.17
N ILE A 97 -3.74 -28.04 -21.59
CA ILE A 97 -3.91 -27.28 -22.84
C ILE A 97 -3.74 -28.20 -24.06
N GLU A 98 -2.69 -29.03 -24.10
CA GLU A 98 -2.43 -29.96 -25.22
C GLU A 98 -3.59 -30.94 -25.47
N ARG A 99 -4.27 -31.40 -24.41
CA ARG A 99 -5.45 -32.28 -24.52
C ARG A 99 -6.69 -31.59 -25.08
N LEU A 100 -6.80 -30.27 -24.96
CA LEU A 100 -7.96 -29.52 -25.47
C LEU A 100 -7.82 -29.17 -26.96
N VAL A 101 -6.60 -29.28 -27.51
CA VAL A 101 -6.27 -28.92 -28.90
C VAL A 101 -6.07 -30.17 -29.78
N SER A 102 -6.37 -31.37 -29.24
CA SER A 102 -6.41 -32.65 -29.98
C SER A 102 -7.86 -33.09 -30.19
#